data_AF-A0A5R9EAI0-F1
#
_entry.id   AF-A0A5R9EAI0-F1
#
_cell.length_a   1.000
_cell.length_b   1.000
_cell.length_c   1.000
_cell.angle_alpha   90.00
_cell.angle_beta   90.00
_cell.angle_gamma   90.00
#
_symmetry.space_group_name_H-M   'P 1'
#
loop_
_entity.id
_entity.type
_entity.pdbx_description
1 polymer ?
#
loop_
_entity_poly.entity_id
_entity_poly.type
_entity_poly.pdbx_seq_one_letter_code
_entity_poly.pdbx_strand_id
1 'polypeptide(L)'
;MNARRVNAAAGVIFAAMKTRQTAAGIAAALEAAQLLQSPETADELQRLRARVAELEHAPIPYALTPMADAVRQRLADRSWEDPHDSPLHRAHCIPHDMPLIGGGN
;
A
#
# COMPACT_ATOMS: atom_id res chain seq x y z
N MET A 1 -1.21 16.21 -3.26
CA MET A 1 -0.66 16.48 -4.61
C MET A 1 0.46 15.48 -4.87
N ASN A 2 0.42 14.72 -5.97
CA ASN A 2 1.37 13.63 -6.21
C ASN A 2 2.68 14.17 -6.80
N ALA A 3 3.74 14.26 -5.98
CA ALA A 3 5.03 14.84 -6.36
C ALA A 3 5.64 14.18 -7.62
N ARG A 4 5.44 12.87 -7.82
CA ARG A 4 5.92 12.17 -9.03
C ARG A 4 5.24 12.69 -10.29
N ARG A 5 3.91 12.85 -10.29
CA ARG A 5 3.17 13.38 -11.44
C ARG A 5 3.51 14.84 -11.73
N VAL A 6 3.69 15.64 -10.69
CA VAL A 6 4.11 17.05 -10.80
C VAL A 6 5.49 17.16 -11.41
N ASN A 7 6.45 16.35 -10.95
CA ASN A 7 7.81 16.34 -11.52
C ASN A 7 7.83 15.86 -12.97
N ALA A 8 7.01 14.86 -13.33
CA ALA A 8 6.86 14.42 -14.70
C ALA A 8 6.32 15.54 -15.61
N ALA A 9 5.28 16.26 -15.17
CA ALA A 9 4.73 17.40 -15.91
C ALA A 9 5.74 18.54 -16.06
N ALA A 10 6.50 18.86 -15.00
CA ALA A 10 7.57 19.85 -15.06
C ALA A 10 8.64 19.47 -16.09
N GLY A 11 9.01 18.19 -16.17
CA GLY A 11 9.96 17.69 -17.18
C GLY A 11 9.44 17.85 -18.61
N VAL A 12 8.17 17.52 -18.86
CA VAL A 12 7.54 17.67 -20.19
C VAL A 12 7.46 19.14 -20.59
N ILE A 13 7.03 20.03 -19.68
CA ILE A 13 6.97 21.47 -19.93
C ILE A 13 8.36 22.02 -20.23
N PHE A 14 9.38 21.66 -19.43
CA PHE A 14 10.75 22.09 -19.64
C PHE A 14 11.31 21.63 -20.99
N ALA A 15 11.04 20.39 -21.39
CA ALA A 15 11.44 19.88 -22.70
C ALA A 15 10.73 20.62 -23.86
N ALA A 16 9.43 20.89 -23.74
CA ALA A 16 8.66 21.61 -24.74
C ALA A 16 9.06 23.11 -24.84
N MET A 17 9.46 23.73 -23.73
CA MET A 17 9.99 25.09 -23.74
C MET A 17 11.32 25.21 -24.51
N LYS A 18 12.18 24.18 -24.47
CA LYS A 18 13.44 24.16 -25.24
C LYS A 18 13.22 24.18 -26.75
N THR A 19 12.08 23.65 -27.21
CA THR A 19 11.72 23.61 -28.63
C THR A 19 10.84 24.79 -29.06
N ARG A 20 10.70 25.82 -28.21
CA ARG A 20 9.87 27.03 -28.44
C ARG A 20 8.42 26.70 -28.83
N GLN A 21 7.85 25.63 -28.26
CA GLN A 21 6.46 25.29 -28.53
C GLN A 21 5.50 26.34 -27.98
N THR A 22 4.40 26.57 -28.71
CA THR A 22 3.27 27.38 -28.27
C THR A 22 2.53 26.65 -27.13
N ALA A 23 1.67 27.39 -26.40
CA ALA A 23 0.86 26.81 -25.33
C ALA A 23 0.04 25.58 -25.81
N ALA A 24 -0.46 25.60 -27.05
CA ALA A 24 -1.17 24.48 -27.65
C ALA A 24 -0.27 23.25 -27.84
N GLY A 25 0.99 23.43 -28.26
CA GLY A 25 1.96 22.33 -28.39
C GLY A 25 2.32 21.71 -27.04
N ILE A 26 2.49 22.54 -26.00
CA ILE A 26 2.73 22.07 -24.64
C ILE A 26 1.53 21.28 -24.11
N ALA A 27 0.30 21.76 -24.34
CA ALA A 27 -0.91 21.04 -23.95
C ALA A 27 -1.01 19.67 -24.65
N ALA A 28 -0.72 19.60 -25.95
CA ALA A 28 -0.69 18.35 -26.69
C ALA A 28 0.38 17.37 -26.17
N ALA A 29 1.56 17.87 -25.78
CA ALA A 29 2.62 17.03 -25.20
C ALA A 29 2.24 16.48 -23.83
N LEU A 30 1.55 17.26 -22.99
CA LEU A 30 1.04 16.82 -21.70
C LEU A 30 -0.11 15.81 -21.83
N GLU A 31 -0.97 15.98 -22.83
CA GLU A 31 -2.02 15.02 -23.20
C GLU A 31 -1.41 13.71 -23.69
N ALA A 32 -0.42 13.77 -24.58
CA ALA A 32 0.31 12.59 -25.08
C ALA A 32 1.06 11.85 -23.96
N ALA A 33 1.53 12.57 -22.95
CA ALA A 33 2.14 12.01 -21.74
C ALA A 33 1.10 11.49 -20.71
N GLN A 34 -0.20 11.62 -21.01
CA GLN A 34 -1.32 11.26 -20.12
C GLN A 34 -1.25 11.94 -18.75
N LEU A 35 -0.72 13.16 -18.72
CA LEU A 35 -0.54 13.93 -17.48
C LEU A 35 -1.73 14.84 -17.18
N LEU A 36 -2.52 15.18 -18.19
CA LEU A 36 -3.78 15.90 -18.05
C LEU A 36 -4.89 14.93 -17.60
N GLN A 37 -5.74 15.36 -16.67
CA GLN A 37 -7.00 14.68 -16.42
C GLN A 37 -8.06 15.30 -17.31
N SER A 38 -8.91 14.47 -17.91
CA SER A 38 -10.11 14.97 -18.59
C SER A 38 -11.07 15.60 -17.58
N PRO A 39 -11.90 16.58 -17.99
CA PRO A 39 -12.89 17.17 -17.10
C PRO A 39 -13.87 16.11 -16.54
N GLU A 40 -14.22 15.11 -17.34
CA GLU A 40 -15.09 14.00 -16.92
C GLU A 40 -14.45 13.16 -15.81
N THR A 41 -13.14 12.88 -15.94
CA THR A 41 -12.39 12.10 -14.94
C THR A 41 -12.24 12.89 -13.64
N ALA A 42 -12.07 14.21 -13.73
CA ALA A 42 -12.01 15.07 -12.56
C ALA A 42 -13.35 15.11 -11.80
N ASP A 43 -14.47 15.21 -12.53
CA ASP A 43 -15.82 15.18 -11.97
C ASP A 43 -16.14 13.83 -11.31
N GLU A 44 -15.76 12.72 -11.94
CA GLU A 44 -15.95 11.39 -11.36
C GLU A 44 -15.14 11.23 -10.06
N LEU A 45 -13.88 11.68 -10.05
CA LEU A 45 -13.04 11.67 -8.85
C LEU A 45 -13.67 12.50 -7.71
N GLN A 46 -14.26 13.64 -8.03
CA GLN A 46 -14.96 14.48 -7.06
C GLN A 46 -16.19 13.75 -6.48
N ARG A 47 -17.00 13.11 -7.33
CA ARG A 47 -18.15 12.30 -6.88
C ARG A 47 -17.71 11.13 -5.99
N LEU A 48 -16.65 10.43 -6.37
CA LEU A 48 -16.09 9.32 -5.58
C LEU A 48 -15.59 9.81 -4.21
N ARG A 49 -14.89 10.94 -4.16
CA ARG A 49 -14.44 11.52 -2.88
C ARG A 49 -15.61 11.91 -1.99
N ALA A 50 -16.66 12.49 -2.55
CA ALA A 50 -17.87 12.80 -1.79
C ALA A 50 -18.52 11.52 -1.23
N ARG A 51 -18.57 10.45 -2.03
CA ARG A 51 -19.11 9.15 -1.59
C ARG A 51 -18.26 8.49 -0.50
N VAL A 52 -16.93 8.55 -0.62
CA VAL A 52 -16.02 8.04 0.43
C VAL A 52 -16.23 8.82 1.72
N ALA A 53 -16.29 10.16 1.66
CA ALA A 53 -16.56 10.96 2.84
C ALA A 53 -17.91 10.61 3.50
N GLU A 54 -18.97 10.38 2.70
CA GLU A 54 -20.26 9.90 3.21
C GLU A 54 -20.12 8.53 3.91
N LEU A 55 -19.39 7.60 3.30
CA LEU A 55 -19.19 6.25 3.85
C LEU A 55 -18.29 6.23 5.09
N GLU A 56 -17.28 7.10 5.19
CA GLU A 56 -16.43 7.25 6.37
C GLU A 56 -17.22 7.75 7.58
N HIS A 57 -18.24 8.58 7.37
CA HIS A 57 -19.11 9.09 8.43
C HIS A 57 -20.37 8.23 8.62
N ALA A 58 -20.59 7.22 7.79
CA ALA A 58 -21.70 6.31 7.95
C ALA A 58 -21.47 5.46 9.22
N PRO A 59 -22.42 5.45 10.17
CA PRO A 59 -22.30 4.58 11.34
C PRO A 59 -22.24 3.13 10.87
N ILE A 60 -21.30 2.37 11.44
CA ILE A 60 -21.29 0.91 11.27
C ILE A 60 -22.69 0.42 11.66
N PRO A 61 -23.38 -0.35 10.79
CA PRO A 61 -24.70 -0.88 11.12
C PRO A 61 -24.66 -1.55 12.50
N TYR A 62 -25.67 -1.31 13.35
CA TYR A 62 -25.75 -1.87 14.71
C TYR A 62 -25.57 -3.40 14.78
N ALA A 63 -25.77 -4.12 13.68
CA ALA A 63 -25.52 -5.56 13.60
C ALA A 63 -24.03 -5.93 13.55
N LEU A 64 -23.16 -5.02 13.12
CA LEU A 64 -21.72 -5.23 12.93
C LEU A 64 -20.86 -4.64 14.07
N THR A 65 -21.43 -3.80 14.93
CA THR A 65 -20.75 -3.28 16.14
C THR A 65 -20.26 -4.39 17.08
N PRO A 66 -21.03 -5.43 17.45
CA PRO A 66 -20.50 -6.48 18.33
C PRO A 66 -19.34 -7.26 17.70
N MET A 67 -19.33 -7.42 16.37
CA MET A 67 -18.24 -8.10 15.67
C MET A 67 -16.99 -7.22 15.55
N ALA A 68 -17.17 -5.91 15.33
CA ALA A 68 -16.08 -4.93 15.34
C ALA A 68 -15.45 -4.82 16.73
N ASP A 69 -16.26 -4.84 17.79
CA ASP A 69 -15.80 -4.82 19.18
C ASP A 69 -15.05 -6.12 19.53
N ALA A 70 -15.54 -7.28 19.08
CA ALA A 70 -14.85 -8.55 19.26
C ALA A 70 -13.47 -8.59 18.56
N VAL A 71 -13.35 -8.00 17.36
CA VAL A 71 -12.06 -7.89 16.66
C VAL A 71 -11.11 -6.94 17.40
N ARG A 72 -11.58 -5.79 17.89
CA ARG A 72 -10.76 -4.88 18.71
C ARG A 72 -10.30 -5.54 19.99
N GLN A 73 -11.19 -6.26 20.68
CA GLN A 73 -10.85 -7.01 21.90
C GLN A 73 -9.79 -8.07 21.61
N ARG A 74 -9.93 -8.83 20.51
CA ARG A 74 -8.95 -9.84 20.12
C ARG A 74 -7.60 -9.27 19.70
N LEU A 75 -7.57 -8.06 19.13
CA LEU A 75 -6.34 -7.35 18.84
C LEU A 75 -5.69 -6.77 20.10
N ALA A 76 -6.48 -6.36 21.10
CA ALA A 76 -5.99 -5.90 22.40
C ALA A 76 -5.48 -7.07 23.26
N ASP A 77 -6.14 -8.23 23.20
CA ASP A 77 -5.77 -9.46 23.91
C ASP A 77 -4.65 -10.24 23.22
N ARG A 78 -4.26 -9.83 22.00
CA ARG A 78 -2.98 -10.24 21.43
C ARG A 78 -1.87 -9.58 22.26
N SER A 79 -1.54 -10.22 23.38
CA SER A 79 -0.20 -10.12 23.95
C SER A 79 0.76 -10.37 22.79
N TRP A 80 1.60 -9.40 22.49
CA TRP A 80 2.70 -9.55 21.55
C TRP A 80 3.40 -10.89 21.86
N GLU A 81 3.17 -11.91 21.03
CA GLU A 81 3.99 -13.11 21.05
C GLU A 81 5.38 -12.60 20.66
N ASP A 82 6.32 -12.64 21.61
CA ASP A 82 7.72 -12.37 21.32
C ASP A 82 8.09 -13.27 20.13
N PRO A 83 8.53 -12.71 18.98
CA PRO A 83 8.94 -13.50 17.84
C PRO A 83 9.95 -14.61 18.19
N HIS A 84 10.66 -14.48 19.30
CA HIS A 84 11.62 -15.43 19.84
C HIS A 84 11.02 -16.57 20.68
N ASP A 85 9.72 -16.57 21.00
CA ASP A 85 9.04 -17.63 21.75
C ASP A 85 8.37 -18.68 20.85
N SER A 86 8.70 -18.66 19.55
CA SER A 86 8.37 -19.74 18.63
C SER A 86 8.97 -21.07 19.14
N PRO A 87 8.24 -22.19 19.12
CA PRO A 87 8.76 -23.49 19.58
C PRO A 87 9.97 -23.98 18.76
N LEU A 88 10.26 -23.36 17.62
CA LEU A 88 11.48 -23.57 16.82
C LEU A 88 12.74 -22.87 17.38
N HIS A 89 12.58 -21.92 18.32
CA HIS A 89 13.67 -21.26 19.05
C HIS A 89 14.01 -21.94 20.39
N ARG A 90 13.20 -22.91 20.85
CA ARG A 90 13.62 -23.79 21.93
C ARG A 90 14.80 -24.59 21.42
N ALA A 91 15.98 -24.27 21.93
CA ALA A 91 17.23 -24.92 21.60
C ALA A 91 17.00 -26.44 21.53
N HIS A 92 16.92 -26.95 20.30
CA HIS A 92 17.14 -28.35 20.06
C HIS A 92 18.58 -28.58 20.47
N CYS A 93 18.79 -29.05 21.70
CA CYS A 93 20.02 -29.74 22.05
C CYS A 93 20.07 -30.94 21.12
N ILE A 94 20.75 -30.80 19.98
CA ILE A 94 21.14 -31.92 19.13
C ILE A 94 22.10 -32.72 20.02
N PRO A 95 21.75 -33.93 20.47
CA PRO A 95 22.70 -34.74 21.22
C PRO A 95 23.85 -35.11 20.27
N HIS A 96 25.06 -34.73 20.64
CA HIS A 96 26.29 -34.98 19.90
C HIS A 96 26.77 -36.44 20.03
N ASP A 97 25.86 -37.42 20.10
CA ASP A 97 26.21 -38.84 20.19
C ASP A 97 25.72 -39.59 18.94
N MET A 98 26.53 -39.50 17.88
CA MET A 98 26.45 -40.45 16.76
C MET A 98 27.39 -41.62 17.09
N PRO A 99 26.92 -42.87 17.18
CA PRO A 99 27.81 -44.00 17.41
C PRO A 99 28.65 -44.25 16.16
N LEU A 100 29.97 -44.35 16.35
CA LEU A 100 30.91 -44.86 15.35
C LEU A 100 30.54 -46.32 15.03
N ILE A 101 29.95 -46.57 13.85
CA ILE A 101 29.76 -47.95 13.38
C ILE A 101 31.12 -48.46 12.90
N GLY A 102 31.83 -49.14 13.80
CA GLY A 102 33.02 -49.93 13.52
C GLY A 102 32.80 -51.41 13.84
N GLY A 103 33.04 -52.26 12.84
CA GLY A 103 33.81 -53.51 13.00
C GLY A 103 33.09 -54.82 13.36
N GLY A 104 33.29 -55.82 12.49
CA GLY A 104 33.20 -57.27 12.75
C GLY A 104 31.88 -57.90 12.28
N ASN A 105 31.83 -58.89 11.39
CA ASN A 105 32.80 -59.93 11.02
C ASN A 105 32.58 -60.35 9.56
#